data_AF-J2HPX7-F1
#
_entry.id   AF-J2HPX7-F1
#
_cell.length_a   1.000
_cell.length_b   1.000
_cell.length_c   1.000
_cell.angle_alpha   90.00
_cell.angle_beta   90.00
_cell.angle_gamma   90.00
#
_symmetry.space_group_name_H-M   'P 1'
#
loop_
_entity.id
_entity.type
_entity.pdbx_description
1 polymer ?
#
loop_
_entity_poly.entity_id
_entity_poly.type
_entity_poly.pdbx_seq_one_letter_code
_entity_poly.pdbx_strand_id
1 'polypeptide(L)'
;MALREVGAVVAAVVVLAGASTVRAGEFVRPDCRAVVRPTDTLRFDTDEHLRWYKRFWTGTCDHLSFCFAGSPNWNDVVGKLLAKGGAAEQPLLLPKACRLGQLIGLEWAKEKDVQKISTKDLKRFNAMLEAAGDPLKGVEAVEAKARAMAAQPTR
;
A
#
# COMPACT_ATOMS: atom_id res chain seq x y z
N MET A 1 29.07 46.66 -47.50
CA MET A 1 29.63 46.93 -46.16
C MET A 1 28.45 47.32 -45.27
N ALA A 2 28.02 46.58 -44.26
CA ALA A 2 28.58 45.44 -43.55
C ALA A 2 27.43 44.47 -43.18
N LEU A 3 27.75 43.18 -43.22
CA LEU A 3 26.92 42.06 -42.80
C LEU A 3 26.81 42.09 -41.26
N ARG A 4 25.61 41.97 -40.69
CA ARG A 4 25.42 41.89 -39.25
C ARG A 4 24.79 40.54 -38.88
N GLU A 5 25.44 39.91 -37.92
CA GLU A 5 25.24 38.59 -37.32
C GLU A 5 23.81 38.43 -36.75
N VAL A 6 23.27 37.24 -36.49
CA VAL A 6 23.61 36.41 -35.32
C VAL A 6 23.07 34.99 -35.57
N GLY A 7 23.94 33.98 -35.43
CA GLY A 7 23.55 32.58 -35.40
C GLY A 7 22.84 32.25 -34.09
N ALA A 8 21.58 31.82 -34.18
CA ALA A 8 20.84 31.29 -33.05
C ALA A 8 21.10 29.78 -32.94
N VAL A 9 21.94 29.38 -31.97
CA VAL A 9 22.07 27.99 -31.55
C VAL A 9 20.93 27.69 -30.58
N VAL A 10 19.94 26.91 -31.00
CA VAL A 10 18.86 26.44 -30.12
C VAL A 10 19.37 25.21 -29.38
N ALA A 11 19.70 25.36 -28.10
CA ALA A 11 19.99 24.25 -27.20
C ALA A 11 18.66 23.58 -26.79
N ALA A 12 18.41 22.38 -27.33
CA ALA A 12 17.29 21.55 -26.91
C ALA A 12 17.60 20.92 -25.54
N VAL A 13 17.00 21.47 -24.48
CA VAL A 13 17.00 20.84 -23.16
C VAL A 13 15.99 19.70 -23.17
N VAL A 14 16.47 18.46 -23.30
CA VAL A 14 15.64 17.26 -23.11
C VAL A 14 15.42 17.08 -21.61
N VAL A 15 14.30 17.60 -21.10
CA VAL A 15 13.82 17.28 -19.75
C VAL A 15 13.24 15.86 -19.80
N LEU A 16 14.02 14.88 -19.38
CA LEU A 16 13.52 13.55 -19.00
C LEU A 16 12.70 13.69 -17.72
N ALA A 17 11.49 14.22 -17.86
CA ALA A 17 10.49 14.15 -16.82
C ALA A 17 10.05 12.69 -16.70
N GLY A 18 10.57 11.99 -15.67
CA GLY A 18 10.02 10.71 -15.25
C GLY A 18 8.55 10.92 -14.91
N ALA A 19 7.67 10.53 -15.82
CA ALA A 19 6.23 10.67 -15.66
C ALA A 19 5.80 9.84 -14.45
N SER A 20 5.68 10.48 -13.30
CA SER A 20 4.93 9.92 -12.18
C SER A 20 3.48 9.95 -12.63
N THR A 21 2.98 8.84 -13.18
CA THR A 21 1.55 8.70 -13.44
C THR A 21 0.86 8.73 -12.07
N VAL A 22 0.35 9.90 -11.70
CA VAL A 22 -0.64 10.02 -10.64
C VAL A 22 -1.86 9.26 -11.17
N ARG A 23 -1.93 7.96 -10.84
CA ARG A 23 -3.12 7.15 -11.08
C ARG A 23 -4.23 7.76 -10.23
N ALA A 24 -5.20 8.42 -10.88
CA ALA A 24 -6.37 8.94 -10.20
C ALA A 24 -7.04 7.78 -9.42
N GLY A 25 -7.30 7.99 -8.13
CA GLY A 25 -7.84 6.94 -7.26
C GLY A 25 -6.81 6.01 -6.61
N GLU A 26 -5.50 6.17 -6.88
CA GLU A 26 -4.46 5.43 -6.15
C GLU A 26 -4.19 6.06 -4.77
N PHE A 27 -4.34 5.25 -3.73
CA PHE A 27 -4.22 5.67 -2.33
C PHE A 27 -3.15 4.88 -1.56
N VAL A 28 -2.51 3.91 -2.21
CA VAL A 28 -1.30 3.27 -1.71
C VAL A 28 -0.15 4.28 -1.77
N ARG A 29 0.65 4.32 -0.69
CA ARG A 29 1.87 5.14 -0.59
C ARG A 29 2.79 4.97 -1.82
N PRO A 30 3.43 6.05 -2.33
CA PRO A 30 4.16 6.03 -3.60
C PRO A 30 5.23 4.94 -3.72
N ASP A 31 5.97 4.68 -2.64
CA ASP A 31 7.06 3.71 -2.58
C ASP A 31 6.59 2.25 -2.61
N CYS A 32 5.32 1.98 -2.29
CA CYS A 32 4.72 0.66 -2.49
C CYS A 32 4.23 0.42 -3.93
N ARG A 33 4.01 1.47 -4.73
CA ARG A 33 3.35 1.34 -6.06
C ARG A 33 4.16 0.55 -7.08
N ALA A 34 5.47 0.44 -6.89
CA ALA A 34 6.35 -0.35 -7.76
C ALA A 34 6.27 -1.87 -7.48
N VAL A 35 5.72 -2.28 -6.33
CA VAL A 35 5.81 -3.67 -5.84
C VAL A 35 4.44 -4.32 -5.58
N VAL A 36 3.38 -3.53 -5.58
CA VAL A 36 1.99 -4.01 -5.48
C VAL A 36 1.25 -3.77 -6.79
N ARG A 37 0.18 -4.53 -7.02
CA ARG A 37 -0.67 -4.28 -8.18
C ARG A 37 -1.39 -2.93 -8.04
N PRO A 38 -1.45 -2.11 -9.10
CA PRO A 38 -2.22 -0.87 -9.09
C PRO A 38 -3.70 -1.10 -8.74
N THR A 39 -4.31 -0.17 -8.00
CA THR A 39 -5.68 -0.32 -7.50
C THR A 39 -6.73 -0.51 -8.61
N ASP A 40 -6.56 0.14 -9.75
CA ASP A 40 -7.41 0.03 -10.95
C ASP A 40 -7.36 -1.35 -11.63
N THR A 41 -6.34 -2.16 -11.32
CA THR A 41 -6.21 -3.54 -11.84
C THR A 41 -6.76 -4.60 -10.88
N LEU A 42 -7.15 -4.19 -9.68
CA LEU A 42 -7.73 -5.09 -8.67
C LEU A 42 -9.23 -5.27 -8.95
N ARG A 43 -9.73 -6.46 -8.66
CA ARG A 43 -11.17 -6.75 -8.75
C ARG A 43 -11.80 -6.65 -7.36
N PHE A 44 -12.91 -5.93 -7.31
CA PHE A 44 -13.79 -5.80 -6.15
C PHE A 44 -15.19 -6.20 -6.59
N ASP A 45 -15.93 -6.91 -5.74
CA ASP A 45 -17.29 -7.32 -6.09
C ASP A 45 -18.25 -6.13 -6.07
N THR A 46 -17.95 -5.12 -5.24
CA THR A 46 -18.74 -3.88 -5.12
C THR A 46 -17.86 -2.65 -4.91
N ASP A 47 -18.41 -1.46 -5.18
CA ASP A 47 -17.76 -0.19 -4.83
C ASP A 47 -17.56 -0.03 -3.32
N GLU A 48 -18.42 -0.66 -2.51
CA GLU A 48 -18.25 -0.66 -1.06
C GLU A 48 -16.97 -1.39 -0.64
N HIS A 49 -16.67 -2.53 -1.26
CA HIS A 49 -15.41 -3.26 -0.99
C HIS A 49 -14.19 -2.44 -1.41
N LEU A 50 -14.25 -1.70 -2.52
CA LEU A 50 -13.19 -0.75 -2.87
C LEU A 50 -13.01 0.34 -1.79
N ARG A 51 -14.10 0.88 -1.26
CA ARG A 51 -14.04 1.89 -0.18
C ARG A 51 -13.50 1.30 1.12
N TRP A 52 -13.86 0.07 1.49
CA TRP A 52 -13.25 -0.64 2.61
C TRP A 52 -11.74 -0.87 2.38
N TYR A 53 -11.34 -1.27 1.18
CA TYR A 53 -9.92 -1.40 0.84
C TYR A 53 -9.17 -0.07 0.94
N LYS A 54 -9.78 1.05 0.50
CA LYS A 54 -9.26 2.41 0.73
C LYS A 54 -9.16 2.74 2.21
N ARG A 55 -10.16 2.38 3.03
CA ARG A 55 -10.13 2.56 4.49
C ARG A 55 -8.98 1.80 5.13
N PHE A 56 -8.71 0.58 4.69
CA PHE A 56 -7.59 -0.22 5.17
C PHE A 56 -6.26 0.51 4.98
N TRP A 57 -6.03 1.04 3.78
CA TRP A 57 -4.78 1.72 3.44
C TRP A 57 -4.63 3.11 4.05
N THR A 58 -5.71 3.90 4.09
CA THR A 58 -5.63 5.35 4.37
C THR A 58 -6.20 5.78 5.71
N GLY A 59 -7.08 4.99 6.32
CA GLY A 59 -7.83 5.47 7.49
C GLY A 59 -9.13 6.18 7.14
N THR A 60 -9.38 6.48 5.87
CA THR A 60 -10.54 7.29 5.45
C THR A 60 -11.78 6.42 5.27
N CYS A 61 -12.90 6.82 5.88
CA CYS A 61 -14.15 6.06 5.83
C CYS A 61 -14.98 6.27 4.57
N ASP A 62 -14.86 7.40 3.87
CA ASP A 62 -15.50 7.64 2.57
C ASP A 62 -16.92 7.05 2.43
N HIS A 63 -17.91 7.63 3.13
CA HIS A 63 -19.31 7.19 3.10
C HIS A 63 -19.60 5.72 3.50
N LEU A 64 -18.65 5.02 4.13
CA LEU A 64 -18.88 3.69 4.69
C LEU A 64 -19.72 3.76 5.98
N SER A 65 -20.83 3.02 6.00
CA SER A 65 -21.63 2.80 7.19
C SER A 65 -20.84 2.06 8.27
N PHE A 66 -21.00 2.46 9.53
CA PHE A 66 -20.33 1.85 10.69
C PHE A 66 -18.78 1.86 10.61
N CYS A 67 -18.21 2.80 9.89
CA CYS A 67 -16.76 2.95 9.78
C CYS A 67 -16.20 3.90 10.85
N PHE A 68 -15.06 3.51 11.45
CA PHE A 68 -14.27 4.36 12.33
C PHE A 68 -13.06 4.89 11.56
N ALA A 69 -12.95 6.21 11.41
CA ALA A 69 -11.85 6.82 10.67
C ALA A 69 -10.54 6.84 11.47
N GLY A 70 -9.42 7.03 10.78
CA GLY A 70 -8.10 7.22 11.37
C GLY A 70 -7.28 5.94 11.53
N SER A 71 -6.40 5.92 12.51
CA SER A 71 -5.42 4.84 12.71
C SER A 71 -6.02 3.64 13.48
N PRO A 72 -5.44 2.44 13.32
CA PRO A 72 -4.39 2.11 12.36
C PRO A 72 -4.90 2.09 10.91
N ASN A 73 -4.00 2.48 9.99
CA ASN A 73 -4.12 2.28 8.55
C ASN A 73 -2.78 1.78 8.02
N TRP A 74 -2.78 1.07 6.89
CA TRP A 74 -1.59 0.37 6.44
C TRP A 74 -0.48 1.30 5.95
N ASN A 75 -0.81 2.48 5.37
CA ASN A 75 0.20 3.46 4.96
C ASN A 75 1.07 3.94 6.14
N ASP A 76 0.45 4.15 7.31
CA ASP A 76 1.14 4.51 8.54
C ASP A 76 1.92 3.32 9.12
N VAL A 77 1.34 2.11 9.10
CA VAL A 77 2.01 0.89 9.57
C VAL A 77 3.30 0.65 8.80
N VAL A 78 3.29 0.79 7.47
CA VAL A 78 4.51 0.68 6.66
C VAL A 78 5.53 1.75 7.08
N GLY A 79 5.10 3.00 7.27
CA GLY A 79 5.99 4.07 7.73
C GLY A 79 6.69 3.74 9.05
N LYS A 80 5.94 3.20 10.03
CA LYS A 80 6.49 2.77 11.32
C LYS A 80 7.46 1.60 11.20
N LEU A 81 7.13 0.61 10.37
CA LEU A 81 8.00 -0.54 10.12
C LEU A 81 9.35 -0.10 9.53
N LEU A 82 9.32 0.77 8.52
CA LEU A 82 10.54 1.29 7.88
C LEU A 82 11.38 2.14 8.83
N ALA A 83 10.74 2.93 9.69
CA ALA A 83 11.44 3.69 10.73
C ALA A 83 12.11 2.75 11.76
N LYS A 84 11.42 1.68 12.14
CA LYS A 84 11.92 0.68 13.11
C LYS A 84 13.09 -0.14 12.57
N GLY A 85 13.07 -0.54 11.29
CA GLY A 85 14.15 -1.34 10.68
C GLY A 85 15.38 -0.52 10.30
N GLY A 86 15.21 0.79 10.11
CA GLY A 86 16.29 1.67 9.68
C GLY A 86 16.71 1.46 8.23
N ALA A 87 17.57 2.34 7.71
CA ALA A 87 17.90 2.44 6.28
C ALA A 87 18.46 1.13 5.68
N ALA A 88 19.21 0.35 6.46
CA ALA A 88 19.81 -0.89 5.99
C ALA A 88 18.78 -1.98 5.64
N GLU A 89 17.66 -2.04 6.37
CA GLU A 89 16.63 -3.07 6.16
C GLU A 89 15.56 -2.65 5.15
N GLN A 90 15.42 -1.36 4.86
CA GLN A 90 14.37 -0.83 3.97
C GLN A 90 14.25 -1.54 2.62
N PRO A 91 15.35 -1.87 1.89
CA PRO A 91 15.27 -2.55 0.61
C PRO A 91 14.57 -3.92 0.67
N LEU A 92 14.66 -4.62 1.80
CA LEU A 92 14.00 -5.91 2.03
C LEU A 92 12.63 -5.75 2.68
N LEU A 93 12.52 -4.83 3.64
CA LEU A 93 11.33 -4.64 4.46
C LEU A 93 10.18 -3.98 3.67
N LEU A 94 10.47 -2.94 2.89
CA LEU A 94 9.47 -2.21 2.11
C LEU A 94 8.66 -3.16 1.20
N PRO A 95 9.26 -3.92 0.27
CA PRO A 95 8.49 -4.77 -0.64
C PRO A 95 7.63 -5.81 0.07
N LYS A 96 8.11 -6.37 1.20
CA LYS A 96 7.35 -7.34 2.00
C LYS A 96 6.16 -6.68 2.69
N ALA A 97 6.37 -5.55 3.36
CA ALA A 97 5.30 -4.83 4.05
C ALA A 97 4.22 -4.33 3.08
N CYS A 98 4.60 -3.86 1.89
CA CYS A 98 3.66 -3.42 0.86
C CYS A 98 2.79 -4.57 0.32
N ARG A 99 3.41 -5.70 -0.05
CA ARG A 99 2.69 -6.88 -0.57
C ARG A 99 1.79 -7.50 0.50
N LEU A 100 2.27 -7.54 1.74
CA LEU A 100 1.46 -7.97 2.88
C LEU A 100 0.21 -7.10 3.05
N GLY A 101 0.35 -5.78 2.92
CA GLY A 101 -0.77 -4.85 2.93
C GLY A 101 -1.80 -5.15 1.85
N GLN A 102 -1.36 -5.38 0.62
CA GLN A 102 -2.27 -5.71 -0.47
C GLN A 102 -3.03 -7.03 -0.22
N LEU A 103 -2.35 -8.06 0.29
CA LEU A 103 -2.99 -9.32 0.66
C LEU A 103 -4.04 -9.14 1.76
N ILE A 104 -3.66 -8.54 2.88
CA ILE A 104 -4.54 -8.36 4.05
C ILE A 104 -5.73 -7.47 3.69
N GLY A 105 -5.45 -6.34 3.03
CA GLY A 105 -6.48 -5.37 2.68
C GLY A 105 -7.51 -5.95 1.72
N LEU A 106 -7.09 -6.71 0.71
CA LEU A 106 -8.01 -7.36 -0.23
C LEU A 106 -8.89 -8.41 0.45
N GLU A 107 -8.33 -9.20 1.38
CA GLU A 107 -9.12 -10.19 2.11
C GLU A 107 -10.07 -9.56 3.12
N TRP A 108 -9.65 -8.50 3.80
CA TRP A 108 -10.45 -7.81 4.81
C TRP A 108 -11.59 -6.97 4.21
N ALA A 109 -11.41 -6.47 2.99
CA ALA A 109 -12.41 -5.65 2.31
C ALA A 109 -13.57 -6.44 1.69
N LYS A 110 -13.50 -7.79 1.70
CA LYS A 110 -14.56 -8.66 1.19
C LYS A 110 -15.80 -8.64 2.08
N GLU A 111 -16.88 -9.21 1.56
CA GLU A 111 -18.11 -9.44 2.31
C GLU A 111 -17.84 -10.27 3.58
N LYS A 112 -18.56 -9.96 4.67
CA LYS A 112 -18.29 -10.55 6.00
C LYS A 112 -18.40 -12.07 6.04
N ASP A 113 -19.27 -12.65 5.22
CA ASP A 113 -19.52 -14.09 5.18
C ASP A 113 -18.44 -14.85 4.40
N VAL A 114 -17.65 -14.17 3.57
CA VAL A 114 -16.58 -14.78 2.76
C VAL A 114 -15.17 -14.36 3.16
N GLN A 115 -15.03 -13.23 3.85
CA GLN A 115 -13.73 -12.71 4.28
C GLN A 115 -13.00 -13.75 5.14
N LYS A 116 -11.69 -13.91 4.91
CA LYS A 116 -10.83 -14.78 5.73
C LYS A 116 -10.12 -14.05 6.85
N ILE A 117 -9.99 -12.74 6.72
CA ILE A 117 -9.30 -11.88 7.66
C ILE A 117 -10.30 -10.85 8.17
N SER A 118 -10.57 -10.88 9.46
CA SER A 118 -11.52 -9.97 10.10
C SER A 118 -10.81 -8.78 10.76
N THR A 119 -11.57 -7.79 11.22
CA THR A 119 -11.04 -6.69 12.04
C THR A 119 -10.35 -7.17 13.33
N LYS A 120 -10.78 -8.31 13.89
CA LYS A 120 -10.11 -8.91 15.06
C LYS A 120 -8.70 -9.38 14.69
N ASP A 121 -8.52 -9.88 13.48
CA ASP A 121 -7.23 -10.34 12.99
C ASP A 121 -6.31 -9.18 12.65
N LEU A 122 -6.84 -8.06 12.13
CA LEU A 122 -6.05 -6.82 11.96
C LEU A 122 -5.45 -6.34 13.28
N LYS A 123 -6.23 -6.38 14.38
CA LYS A 123 -5.74 -6.01 15.72
C LYS A 123 -4.62 -6.95 16.18
N ARG A 124 -4.76 -8.26 15.93
CA ARG A 124 -3.73 -9.27 16.25
C ARG A 124 -2.47 -9.07 15.42
N PHE A 125 -2.60 -8.84 14.12
CA PHE A 125 -1.48 -8.55 13.23
C PHE A 125 -0.73 -7.30 13.67
N ASN A 126 -1.45 -6.21 13.99
CA ASN A 126 -0.82 -5.00 14.51
C ASN A 126 -0.06 -5.27 15.81
N ALA A 127 -0.65 -6.00 16.76
CA ALA A 127 0.04 -6.38 17.99
C ALA A 127 1.30 -7.23 17.74
N MET A 128 1.28 -8.15 16.77
CA MET A 128 2.46 -8.92 16.38
C MET A 128 3.57 -8.03 15.81
N LEU A 129 3.24 -7.06 14.96
CA LEU A 129 4.21 -6.13 14.36
C LEU A 129 4.84 -5.20 15.42
N GLU A 130 4.02 -4.69 16.34
CA GLU A 130 4.49 -3.83 17.43
C GLU A 130 5.41 -4.59 18.40
N ALA A 131 5.02 -5.82 18.76
CA ALA A 131 5.78 -6.68 19.69
C ALA A 131 7.08 -7.25 19.10
N ALA A 132 7.19 -7.34 17.77
CA ALA A 132 8.38 -7.89 17.12
C ALA A 132 9.59 -6.97 17.35
N GLY A 133 10.67 -7.45 17.96
CA GLY A 133 11.89 -6.65 18.09
C GLY A 133 12.52 -6.33 16.73
N ASP A 134 12.51 -7.31 15.83
CA ASP A 134 12.96 -7.24 14.44
C ASP A 134 11.72 -7.05 13.52
N PRO A 135 11.61 -5.92 12.80
CA PRO A 135 10.43 -5.62 11.99
C PRO A 135 10.29 -6.53 10.77
N LEU A 136 11.40 -7.00 10.19
CA LEU A 136 11.38 -7.92 9.06
C LEU A 136 10.79 -9.27 9.49
N LYS A 137 11.26 -9.82 10.61
CA LYS A 137 10.68 -11.05 11.17
C LYS A 137 9.22 -10.88 11.56
N GLY A 138 8.84 -9.72 12.08
CA GLY A 138 7.45 -9.38 12.38
C GLY A 138 6.55 -9.45 11.14
N VAL A 139 6.98 -8.82 10.04
CA VAL A 139 6.27 -8.85 8.75
C VAL A 139 6.16 -10.27 8.22
N GLU A 140 7.23 -11.06 8.26
CA GLU A 140 7.23 -12.45 7.80
C GLU A 140 6.28 -13.35 8.59
N ALA A 141 6.23 -13.18 9.92
CA ALA A 141 5.32 -13.93 10.77
C ALA A 141 3.84 -13.58 10.48
N VAL A 142 3.53 -12.30 10.28
CA VAL A 142 2.18 -11.87 9.91
C VAL A 142 1.83 -12.35 8.49
N GLU A 143 2.76 -12.29 7.55
CA GLU A 143 2.56 -12.78 6.18
C GLU A 143 2.23 -14.27 6.16
N ALA A 144 3.01 -15.09 6.86
CA ALA A 144 2.75 -16.53 6.95
C ALA A 144 1.34 -16.81 7.49
N LYS A 145 0.93 -16.07 8.53
CA LYS A 145 -0.39 -16.21 9.13
C LYS A 145 -1.52 -15.74 8.21
N ALA A 146 -1.36 -14.58 7.58
CA ALA A 146 -2.35 -14.03 6.65
C ALA A 146 -2.55 -14.96 5.45
N ARG A 147 -1.47 -15.52 4.88
CA ARG A 147 -1.54 -16.51 3.80
C ARG A 147 -2.26 -17.78 4.23
N ALA A 148 -1.94 -18.30 5.41
CA ALA A 148 -2.60 -19.48 5.97
C ALA A 148 -4.11 -19.25 6.19
N MET A 149 -4.52 -18.04 6.56
CA MET A 149 -5.94 -17.67 6.68
C MET A 149 -6.62 -17.55 5.31
N ALA A 150 -6.00 -16.85 4.36
CA ALA A 150 -6.52 -16.64 3.02
C ALA A 150 -6.72 -17.95 2.23
N ALA A 151 -5.92 -18.98 2.52
CA ALA A 151 -6.02 -20.30 1.89
C ALA A 151 -7.13 -21.19 2.47
N GLN A 152 -7.82 -20.78 3.55
CA GLN A 152 -8.85 -21.60 4.17
C GLN A 152 -10.13 -21.66 3.32
N PRO A 153 -10.77 -22.83 3.19
CA PRO A 153 -12.09 -22.94 2.58
C PRO A 153 -13.12 -22.01 3.25
N THR A 154 -14.09 -21.55 2.48
CA THR A 154 -15.24 -20.80 3.03
C THR A 154 -16.16 -21.79 3.71
N ARG A 155 -16.51 -21.49 4.97
CA ARG A 155 -17.40 -22.32 5.76
C ARG A 155 -18.84 -22.05 5.37
#